data_AF-A0AAN1HZ83-F1
#
_entry.id   AF-A0AAN1HZ83-F1
#
_cell.length_a   1.000
_cell.length_b   1.000
_cell.length_c   1.000
_cell.angle_alpha   90.00
_cell.angle_beta   90.00
_cell.angle_gamma   90.00
#
_symmetry.space_group_name_H-M   'P 1'
#
loop_
_entity.id
_entity.type
_entity.pdbx_description
1 polymer ?
#
loop_
_entity_poly.entity_id
_entity_poly.type
_entity_poly.pdbx_seq_one_letter_code
_entity_poly.pdbx_strand_id
1 'polypeptide(L)'
;MRALIDEHPHLGVEPVLRELHIPSSTYYRRRRAEEQPCERRRRDVELTGRIRQVHQDSGGIYGSPRVHAVLRRAGIQVGRKRVERLMRQAGLAGISPRKGKGFTRHDPDADLAPDLVQRDFTAPAPNRL
;
A
#
# COMPACT_ATOMS: atom_id res chain seq x y z
N MET A 1 8.29 -9.96 20.04
CA MET A 1 8.42 -11.38 20.43
C MET A 1 9.79 -11.94 20.12
N ARG A 2 10.22 -11.98 18.84
CA ARG A 2 11.59 -12.36 18.51
C ARG A 2 12.62 -11.40 19.14
N ALA A 3 12.44 -10.09 18.98
CA ALA A 3 13.31 -9.08 19.59
C ALA A 3 13.55 -9.32 21.10
N LEU A 4 12.48 -9.48 21.88
CA LEU A 4 12.57 -9.73 23.33
C LEU A 4 13.29 -11.05 23.71
N ILE A 5 13.14 -12.11 22.92
CA ILE A 5 13.80 -13.41 23.18
C ILE A 5 15.25 -13.43 22.67
N ASP A 6 15.52 -12.76 21.54
CA ASP A 6 16.86 -12.64 20.94
C ASP A 6 17.74 -11.65 21.74
N GLU A 7 17.16 -10.58 22.30
CA GLU A 7 17.84 -9.57 23.13
C GLU A 7 18.13 -10.07 24.55
N HIS A 8 17.38 -11.07 25.03
CA HIS A 8 17.55 -11.64 26.38
C HIS A 8 17.66 -13.18 26.35
N PRO A 9 18.80 -13.73 25.88
CA PRO A 9 18.99 -15.18 25.73
C PRO A 9 18.87 -15.96 27.05
N HIS A 10 19.07 -15.31 28.19
CA HIS A 10 19.05 -15.91 29.52
C HIS A 10 17.63 -16.17 30.06
N LEU A 11 16.58 -15.55 29.50
CA LEU A 11 15.21 -15.67 30.02
C LEU A 11 14.51 -16.98 29.62
N GLY A 12 15.08 -17.73 28.67
CA GLY A 12 14.48 -18.95 28.14
C GLY A 12 13.20 -18.69 27.33
N VAL A 13 12.97 -19.49 26.28
CA VAL A 13 11.81 -19.30 25.39
C VAL A 13 10.49 -19.63 26.11
N GLU A 14 10.46 -20.71 26.90
CA GLU A 14 9.22 -21.20 27.52
C GLU A 14 8.69 -20.32 28.66
N PRO A 15 9.52 -19.83 29.61
CA PRO A 15 9.04 -18.94 30.67
C PRO A 15 8.42 -17.65 30.14
N VAL A 16 9.07 -17.03 29.15
CA VAL A 16 8.58 -15.80 28.49
C VAL A 16 7.25 -16.04 27.79
N LEU A 17 7.10 -17.13 27.05
CA LEU A 17 5.86 -17.42 26.33
C LEU A 17 4.72 -17.79 27.28
N ARG A 18 5.02 -18.41 28.43
CA ARG A 18 4.06 -18.69 29.49
C ARG A 18 3.49 -17.39 30.07
N GLU A 19 4.34 -16.44 30.40
CA GLU A 19 3.93 -15.12 30.92
C GLU A 19 3.08 -14.34 29.90
N LEU A 20 3.45 -14.42 28.62
CA LEU A 20 2.72 -13.80 27.53
C LEU A 20 1.47 -14.58 27.09
N HIS A 21 1.14 -15.69 27.77
CA HIS A 21 0.00 -16.56 27.48
C HIS A 21 -0.05 -17.06 26.03
N ILE A 22 1.11 -17.39 25.45
CA ILE A 22 1.24 -17.86 24.07
C ILE A 22 1.78 -19.28 24.03
N PRO A 23 1.15 -20.19 23.25
CA PRO A 23 1.66 -21.53 23.08
C PRO A 23 3.06 -21.54 22.45
N SER A 24 3.97 -22.35 23.00
CA SER A 24 5.33 -22.56 22.48
C SER A 24 5.34 -22.97 21.01
N SER A 25 4.35 -23.78 20.60
CA SER A 25 4.13 -24.19 19.21
C SER A 25 3.98 -23.01 18.25
N THR A 26 3.39 -21.90 18.70
CA THR A 26 3.22 -20.68 17.89
C THR A 26 4.55 -20.01 17.61
N TYR A 27 5.43 -19.93 18.62
CA TYR A 27 6.78 -19.38 18.48
C TYR A 27 7.61 -20.20 17.49
N TYR A 28 7.71 -21.52 17.69
CA TYR A 28 8.51 -22.37 16.81
C TYR A 28 7.94 -22.48 15.40
N ARG A 29 6.62 -22.49 15.23
CA ARG A 29 5.97 -22.42 13.90
C ARG A 29 6.35 -21.14 13.17
N ARG A 30 6.32 -19.99 13.87
CA ARG A 30 6.72 -18.70 13.30
C ARG A 30 8.21 -18.69 12.96
N ARG A 31 9.07 -19.18 13.85
CA ARG A 31 10.51 -19.28 13.64
C ARG A 31 10.84 -20.12 12.40
N ARG A 32 10.24 -21.31 12.26
CA ARG A 32 10.38 -22.14 11.07
C ARG A 32 9.92 -21.44 9.79
N ALA A 33 8.79 -20.72 9.84
CA ALA A 33 8.29 -19.97 8.68
C ALA A 33 9.18 -18.77 8.30
N GLU A 34 10.00 -18.26 9.22
CA GLU A 34 11.01 -17.23 8.97
C GLU A 34 12.31 -17.83 8.40
N GLU A 35 12.76 -18.97 8.94
CA GLU A 35 13.95 -19.70 8.45
C GLU A 35 13.72 -20.33 7.06
N GLN A 36 12.51 -20.82 6.80
CA GLN A 36 12.13 -21.45 5.54
C GLN A 36 10.92 -20.70 4.92
N PRO A 37 11.15 -19.50 4.37
CA PRO A 37 10.07 -18.75 3.75
C PRO A 37 9.57 -19.48 2.50
N CYS A 38 8.24 -19.51 2.33
CA CYS A 38 7.61 -20.06 1.13
C CYS A 38 8.10 -19.33 -0.14
N GLU A 39 8.02 -20.00 -1.29
CA GLU A 39 8.45 -19.44 -2.59
C GLU A 39 7.91 -18.03 -2.83
N ARG A 40 6.63 -17.81 -2.54
CA ARG A 40 5.99 -16.51 -2.72
C ARG A 40 6.69 -15.40 -1.95
N ARG A 41 7.10 -15.68 -0.70
CA ARG A 41 7.78 -14.72 0.16
C ARG A 41 9.21 -14.45 -0.32
N ARG A 42 9.91 -15.49 -0.81
CA ARG A 42 11.23 -15.33 -1.46
C ARG A 42 11.14 -14.43 -2.70
N ARG A 43 10.18 -14.70 -3.59
CA ARG A 43 9.93 -13.87 -4.79
C ARG A 43 9.55 -12.43 -4.44
N ASP A 44 8.78 -12.23 -3.36
CA ASP A 44 8.44 -10.88 -2.87
C ASP A 44 9.66 -10.12 -2.36
N VAL A 45 10.59 -10.78 -1.66
CA VAL A 45 11.85 -10.16 -1.21
C VAL A 45 12.71 -9.74 -2.41
N GLU A 46 12.89 -10.64 -3.38
CA GLU A 46 13.64 -10.34 -4.61
C GLU A 46 13.03 -9.17 -5.39
N LEU A 47 11.70 -9.20 -5.58
CA LEU A 47 10.97 -8.14 -6.26
C LEU A 47 11.07 -6.81 -5.50
N THR A 48 11.06 -6.84 -4.16
CA THR A 48 11.24 -5.64 -3.34
C THR A 48 12.63 -5.03 -3.53
N GLY A 49 13.68 -5.86 -3.70
CA GLY A 49 15.01 -5.39 -4.05
C GLY A 49 15.02 -4.64 -5.38
N ARG A 50 14.40 -5.19 -6.43
CA ARG A 50 14.28 -4.52 -7.73
C ARG A 50 13.47 -3.23 -7.66
N ILE A 51 12.39 -3.22 -6.88
CA ILE A 51 11.57 -2.02 -6.61
C ILE A 51 12.40 -0.91 -5.96
N ARG A 52 13.24 -1.24 -4.97
CA ARG A 52 14.14 -0.29 -4.31
C ARG A 52 15.12 0.31 -5.30
N GLN A 53 15.74 -0.52 -6.13
CA GLN A 53 16.68 -0.05 -7.16
C GLN A 53 16.01 0.96 -8.09
N VAL A 54 14.88 0.60 -8.70
CA VAL A 54 14.13 1.50 -9.59
C VAL A 54 13.73 2.80 -8.91
N HIS A 55 13.32 2.74 -7.64
CA HIS A 55 12.95 3.92 -6.88
C HIS A 55 14.17 4.82 -6.60
N GLN A 56 15.31 4.23 -6.24
CA GLN A 56 16.56 4.95 -6.00
C GLN A 56 17.13 5.56 -7.28
N ASP A 57 17.10 4.83 -8.40
CA ASP A 57 17.52 5.31 -9.73
C ASP A 57 16.70 6.53 -10.16
N SER A 58 15.44 6.60 -9.72
CA SER A 58 14.56 7.75 -9.97
C SER A 58 14.75 8.91 -8.98
N GLY A 59 15.71 8.83 -8.06
CA GLY A 59 15.90 9.82 -6.99
C GLY A 59 14.74 9.89 -6.01
N GLY A 60 13.99 8.80 -5.81
CA GLY A 60 12.81 8.77 -4.95
C GLY A 60 11.54 9.37 -5.57
N ILE A 61 11.58 9.83 -6.82
CA ILE A 61 10.43 10.48 -7.46
C ILE A 61 9.35 9.44 -7.81
N TYR A 62 9.73 8.23 -8.22
CA TYR A 62 8.77 7.27 -8.77
C TYR A 62 7.94 6.58 -7.69
N GLY A 63 6.62 6.73 -7.80
CA GLY A 63 5.63 5.96 -7.03
C GLY A 63 5.26 4.65 -7.72
N SER A 64 4.36 3.88 -7.10
CA SER A 64 3.97 2.54 -7.57
C SER A 64 3.56 2.45 -9.05
N PRO A 65 2.86 3.44 -9.66
CA PRO A 65 2.50 3.36 -11.07
C PRO A 65 3.72 3.42 -12.00
N ARG A 66 4.70 4.28 -11.68
CA ARG A 66 5.92 4.47 -12.49
C ARG A 66 6.89 3.32 -12.28
N VAL A 67 7.08 2.87 -11.04
CA VAL A 67 7.88 1.67 -10.73
C VAL A 67 7.29 0.45 -11.45
N HIS A 68 5.97 0.26 -11.43
CA HIS A 68 5.31 -0.83 -12.18
C HIS A 68 5.59 -0.76 -13.68
N ALA A 69 5.51 0.42 -14.28
CA ALA A 69 5.81 0.60 -15.70
C ALA A 69 7.26 0.25 -16.04
N VAL A 70 8.23 0.66 -15.21
CA VAL A 70 9.65 0.31 -15.39
C VAL A 70 9.87 -1.20 -15.28
N LEU A 71 9.30 -1.85 -14.26
CA LEU A 71 9.40 -3.30 -14.09
C LEU A 71 8.83 -4.07 -15.28
N ARG A 72 7.69 -3.61 -15.83
CA ARG A 72 7.11 -4.20 -17.05
C ARG A 72 7.99 -4.01 -18.29
N ARG A 73 8.62 -2.84 -18.44
CA ARG A 73 9.57 -2.57 -19.54
C ARG A 73 10.81 -3.45 -19.44
N ALA A 74 11.23 -3.78 -18.23
CA ALA A 74 12.29 -4.75 -17.96
C ALA A 74 11.86 -6.23 -18.10
N GLY A 75 10.65 -6.50 -18.64
CA GLY A 75 10.15 -7.85 -18.87
C GLY A 75 9.55 -8.54 -17.64
N ILE A 76 9.46 -7.86 -16.50
CA ILE A 76 8.96 -8.45 -15.25
C ILE A 76 7.43 -8.36 -15.20
N GLN A 77 6.76 -9.51 -15.30
CA GLN A 77 5.30 -9.59 -15.21
C GLN A 77 4.84 -9.57 -13.76
N VAL A 78 4.46 -8.38 -13.27
CA VAL A 78 3.93 -8.17 -11.92
C VAL A 78 2.64 -7.37 -11.94
N GLY A 79 1.70 -7.72 -11.07
CA GLY A 79 0.46 -6.97 -10.89
C GLY A 79 0.70 -5.63 -10.18
N ARG A 80 -0.05 -4.59 -10.58
CA ARG A 80 0.05 -3.24 -9.98
C ARG A 80 -0.10 -3.25 -8.45
N LYS A 81 -1.12 -3.98 -7.95
CA LYS A 81 -1.39 -4.12 -6.51
C LYS A 81 -0.28 -4.81 -5.74
N ARG A 82 0.49 -5.71 -6.39
CA ARG A 82 1.65 -6.33 -5.77
C ARG A 82 2.78 -5.32 -5.58
N VAL A 83 3.06 -4.50 -6.58
CA VAL A 83 4.07 -3.43 -6.49
C VAL A 83 3.67 -2.41 -5.43
N GLU A 84 2.41 -1.96 -5.42
CA GLU A 84 1.87 -1.04 -4.41
C GLU A 84 2.05 -1.58 -2.98
N ARG A 85 1.64 -2.83 -2.75
CA ARG A 85 1.80 -3.50 -1.45
C ARG A 85 3.27 -3.56 -1.03
N LEU A 86 4.16 -3.99 -1.92
CA LEU A 86 5.59 -4.15 -1.59
C LEU A 86 6.28 -2.80 -1.34
N MET A 87 5.95 -1.77 -2.11
CA MET A 87 6.43 -0.40 -1.84
C MET A 87 5.98 0.08 -0.47
N ARG A 88 4.70 -0.10 -0.12
CA ARG A 88 4.17 0.27 1.21
C ARG A 88 4.87 -0.50 2.34
N GLN A 89 5.08 -1.80 2.19
CA GLN A 89 5.79 -2.63 3.16
C GLN A 89 7.27 -2.23 3.31
N ALA A 90 7.88 -1.72 2.24
CA ALA A 90 9.26 -1.24 2.23
C ALA A 90 9.41 0.24 2.64
N GLY A 91 8.32 0.93 2.99
CA GLY A 91 8.35 2.36 3.34
C GLY A 91 8.66 3.29 2.16
N LEU A 92 8.47 2.84 0.92
CA LEU A 92 8.76 3.62 -0.27
C LEU A 92 7.52 4.36 -0.75
N ALA A 93 7.66 5.66 -0.97
CA ALA A 93 6.62 6.52 -1.51
C ALA A 93 7.21 7.41 -2.61
N GLY A 94 6.51 7.51 -3.73
CA GLY A 94 6.91 8.45 -4.79
C GLY A 94 6.39 9.85 -4.52
N ILE A 95 7.03 10.83 -5.15
CA ILE A 95 6.58 12.22 -5.12
C ILE A 95 5.39 12.38 -6.05
N SER A 96 4.27 12.87 -5.52
CA SER A 96 3.08 13.22 -6.29
C SER A 96 2.85 14.73 -6.23
N PRO A 97 3.31 15.50 -7.22
CA PRO A 97 3.19 16.95 -7.22
C PRO A 97 1.76 17.45 -7.54
N ARG A 98 0.72 16.62 -7.39
CA ARG A 98 -0.66 17.06 -7.62
C ARG A 98 -0.96 18.25 -6.72
N LYS A 99 -1.19 19.42 -7.35
CA LYS A 99 -1.84 20.57 -6.72
C LYS A 99 -3.11 20.08 -6.03
N GLY A 100 -3.33 20.53 -4.79
CA GLY A 100 -4.60 20.32 -4.10
C GLY A 100 -5.76 20.71 -5.02
N LYS A 101 -6.91 20.03 -4.87
CA LYS A 101 -8.15 20.28 -5.62
C LYS A 101 -8.35 21.79 -5.81
N GLY A 102 -8.70 22.18 -7.03
CA GLY A 102 -8.91 23.58 -7.41
C GLY A 102 -9.78 24.30 -6.38
N PHE A 103 -9.36 25.51 -6.01
CA PHE A 103 -9.98 26.35 -4.99
C PHE A 103 -11.37 26.88 -5.39
N THR A 104 -11.97 26.38 -6.48
CA THR A 104 -13.33 26.73 -6.89
C THR A 104 -14.31 26.19 -5.86
N ARG A 105 -14.62 27.01 -4.87
CA ARG A 105 -15.72 26.82 -3.93
C ARG A 105 -16.95 27.47 -4.54
N HIS A 106 -18.08 26.77 -4.49
CA HIS A 106 -19.36 27.38 -4.82
C HIS A 106 -19.58 28.54 -3.85
N ASP A 107 -19.78 29.74 -4.39
CA ASP A 107 -20.20 30.89 -3.61
C ASP A 107 -21.71 30.79 -3.42
N PRO A 108 -22.21 30.58 -2.18
CA PRO A 108 -23.64 30.47 -1.92
C PRO A 108 -24.40 31.78 -2.22
N ASP A 109 -23.69 32.92 -2.27
CA ASP A 109 -24.25 34.25 -2.48
C ASP A 109 -24.11 34.72 -3.94
N ALA A 110 -23.52 33.91 -4.82
CA ALA A 110 -23.39 34.25 -6.22
C ALA A 110 -24.74 34.17 -6.95
N ASP A 111 -25.05 35.22 -7.70
CA ASP A 111 -26.20 35.26 -8.59
C ASP A 111 -26.10 34.14 -9.63
N LEU A 112 -27.07 33.23 -9.59
CA LEU A 112 -27.21 32.18 -10.59
C LEU A 112 -27.61 32.79 -11.93
N ALA A 113 -26.98 32.33 -13.01
CA ALA A 113 -27.38 32.74 -14.36
C ALA A 113 -28.86 32.37 -14.60
N PRO A 114 -29.68 33.30 -15.12
CA PRO A 114 -31.10 33.04 -15.34
C PRO A 114 -31.29 31.95 -16.41
N ASP A 115 -32.23 31.04 -16.18
CA ASP A 115 -32.62 30.03 -17.18
C ASP A 115 -33.48 30.69 -18.28
N LEU A 116 -32.83 31.08 -19.37
CA LEU A 116 -33.47 31.70 -20.53
C LEU A 116 -34.35 30.74 -21.34
N VAL A 117 -34.25 29.43 -21.10
CA VAL A 117 -34.95 28.39 -21.88
C VAL A 117 -36.14 27.82 -21.11
N GLN A 118 -36.31 28.18 -19.83
CA GLN A 118 -37.40 27.74 -18.95
C GLN A 118 -37.61 26.22 -18.99
N ARG A 119 -36.56 25.44 -18.75
CA ARG A 119 -36.62 23.99 -18.88
C ARG A 119 -37.27 23.37 -17.65
N ASP A 120 -38.34 22.62 -17.88
CA ASP A 120 -38.94 21.76 -16.87
C ASP A 120 -38.20 20.41 -16.82
N PHE A 121 -37.47 20.17 -15.74
CA PHE A 121 -36.78 18.89 -15.46
C PHE A 121 -37.56 18.03 -14.44
N THR A 122 -38.81 18.38 -14.16
CA THR A 122 -39.65 17.67 -13.20
C THR A 122 -40.09 16.33 -13.78
N ALA A 123 -39.47 15.25 -13.33
CA ALA A 123 -39.91 13.89 -13.64
C ALA A 123 -40.88 13.38 -12.55
N PRO A 124 -42.04 12.80 -12.90
CA PRO A 124 -43.00 12.30 -11.91
C PRO A 124 -42.50 11.05 -11.15
N ALA A 125 -41.51 10.33 -11.70
CA ALA A 125 -40.87 9.19 -11.06
C ALA A 125 -39.48 8.94 -11.68
N PRO A 126 -38.56 8.22 -10.99
CA PRO A 126 -37.31 7.78 -11.57
C PRO A 126 -37.55 6.99 -12.87
N ASN A 127 -36.73 7.24 -13.90
CA ASN A 127 -36.85 6.62 -15.24
C ASN A 127 -38.16 6.94 -15.98
N ARG A 128 -38.79 8.09 -15.73
CA ARG A 128 -39.87 8.63 -16.57
C ARG A 128 -39.51 10.04 -17.02
N LEU A 129 -39.78 10.33 -18.29
CA LEU A 129 -39.72 11.67 -18.88
C LEU A 129 -41.12 12.28 -18.86
#